data_AF-A0A1W9KNI1-F1
#
_entry.id   AF-A0A1W9KNI1-F1
#
_cell.length_a   1.000
_cell.length_b   1.000
_cell.length_c   1.000
_cell.angle_alpha   90.00
_cell.angle_beta   90.00
_cell.angle_gamma   90.00
#
_symmetry.space_group_name_H-M   'P 1'
#
loop_
_entity.id
_entity.type
_entity.pdbx_description
1 polymer ?
#
loop_
_entity_poly.entity_id
_entity_poly.type
_entity_poly.pdbx_seq_one_letter_code
_entity_poly.pdbx_strand_id
1 'polypeptide(L)'
;MLKRLLPIAAVALAACAPLPPLPPLPGMQPAARSVALGPAGGYQQPNVTVQVAADACNADAFIEGYKGDYYLTWNQFVGPKEGIYQQLARQQPSDARVAWNLALYKGKRFNLNGYDNKTSVYGMQNLTSQDYAIRCAATSYQKGKNAGTAAAMNAYKQLEAQERM
;
A
#
# COMPACT_ATOMS: atom_id res chain seq x y z
N MET A 1 21.27 55.65 -40.82
CA MET A 1 21.41 56.19 -39.44
C MET A 1 20.30 55.61 -38.57
N LEU A 2 20.66 55.19 -37.36
CA LEU A 2 19.83 54.90 -36.17
C LEU A 2 18.82 53.71 -36.15
N LYS A 3 19.22 52.67 -35.40
CA LYS A 3 18.53 51.98 -34.28
C LYS A 3 16.98 51.94 -34.27
N ARG A 4 16.42 50.72 -34.13
CA ARG A 4 15.86 50.21 -32.85
C ARG A 4 15.48 48.71 -32.92
N LEU A 5 15.82 48.01 -31.85
CA LEU A 5 15.45 46.64 -31.49
C LEU A 5 13.97 46.53 -31.12
N LEU A 6 13.38 45.33 -31.26
CA LEU A 6 12.67 44.61 -30.18
C LEU A 6 12.26 43.18 -30.63
N PRO A 7 12.59 42.13 -29.86
CA PRO A 7 12.06 40.78 -30.03
C PRO A 7 10.79 40.60 -29.16
N ILE A 8 9.75 39.98 -29.70
CA ILE A 8 8.57 39.54 -28.92
C ILE A 8 8.17 38.17 -29.49
N ALA A 9 8.73 37.10 -28.94
CA ALA A 9 8.18 36.30 -27.83
C ALA A 9 7.08 35.34 -28.32
N ALA A 10 7.44 34.06 -28.37
CA ALA A 10 6.57 32.93 -28.64
C ALA A 10 5.42 32.88 -27.61
N VAL A 11 4.19 32.77 -28.11
CA VAL A 11 3.03 32.44 -27.28
C VAL A 11 3.13 30.96 -26.93
N ALA A 12 3.60 30.69 -25.71
CA ALA A 12 3.65 29.37 -25.13
C ALA A 12 2.24 28.84 -24.86
N LEU A 13 2.01 27.63 -25.37
CA LEU A 13 1.03 26.60 -24.99
C LEU A 13 0.19 26.89 -23.73
N ALA A 14 -1.13 26.80 -23.92
CA ALA A 14 -2.10 26.58 -22.87
C ALA A 14 -1.73 25.34 -22.05
N ALA A 15 -1.07 25.54 -20.91
CA ALA A 15 -0.95 24.54 -19.88
C ALA A 15 -2.31 24.46 -19.16
N CYS A 16 -2.97 23.31 -19.23
CA CYS A 16 -4.00 22.93 -18.27
C CYS A 16 -3.36 22.98 -16.88
N ALA A 17 -3.54 24.08 -16.16
CA ALA A 17 -3.20 24.14 -14.75
C ALA A 17 -4.08 23.11 -14.03
N PRO A 18 -3.49 22.14 -13.29
CA PRO A 18 -4.30 21.28 -12.44
C PRO A 18 -5.00 22.17 -11.42
N LEU A 19 -6.33 22.05 -11.32
CA LEU A 19 -7.10 22.76 -10.31
C LEU A 19 -6.49 22.47 -8.93
N PRO A 20 -6.32 23.51 -8.08
CA PRO A 20 -5.84 23.31 -6.73
C PRO A 20 -6.81 22.38 -5.97
N PRO A 21 -6.29 21.45 -5.15
CA PRO A 21 -7.14 20.60 -4.34
C PRO A 21 -7.99 21.48 -3.42
N LEU A 22 -9.30 21.19 -3.38
CA LEU A 22 -10.21 21.87 -2.47
C LEU A 22 -9.76 21.65 -1.01
N PRO A 23 -9.84 22.69 -0.15
CA PRO A 23 -9.51 22.54 1.26
C PRO A 23 -10.46 21.51 1.91
N PRO A 24 -9.94 20.62 2.78
CA PRO A 24 -10.78 19.65 3.47
C PRO A 24 -11.79 20.38 4.37
N LEU A 25 -13.04 19.91 4.34
CA LEU A 25 -14.09 20.43 5.21
C LEU A 25 -13.68 20.25 6.69
N PRO A 26 -13.89 21.25 7.57
CA PRO A 26 -13.66 21.11 8.99
C PRO A 26 -14.49 19.94 9.54
N GLY A 27 -13.83 18.89 10.04
CA GLY A 27 -14.47 17.67 10.54
C GLY A 27 -14.28 16.42 9.67
N MET A 28 -13.77 16.55 8.43
CA MET A 28 -13.27 15.42 7.63
C MET A 28 -11.77 15.23 7.89
N GLN A 29 -11.40 14.85 9.12
CA GLN A 29 -10.07 14.24 9.28
C GLN A 29 -10.16 12.81 8.73
N PRO A 30 -9.20 12.37 7.88
CA PRO A 30 -9.04 10.94 7.62
C PRO A 30 -8.95 10.26 8.98
N ALA A 31 -9.92 9.39 9.29
CA ALA A 31 -9.95 8.70 10.57
C ALA A 31 -8.82 7.67 10.53
N ALA A 32 -7.64 8.07 10.99
CA ALA A 32 -6.54 7.16 11.23
C ALA A 32 -7.03 6.07 12.19
N ARG A 33 -6.95 4.80 11.78
CA ARG A 33 -7.31 3.67 12.63
C ARG A 33 -6.07 2.86 12.94
N SER A 34 -5.84 2.61 14.22
CA SER A 34 -4.85 1.63 14.65
C SER A 34 -5.44 0.23 14.44
N VAL A 35 -4.76 -0.61 13.67
CA VAL A 35 -5.19 -1.99 13.37
C VAL A 35 -4.05 -2.96 13.62
N ALA A 36 -4.38 -4.20 13.97
CA ALA A 36 -3.44 -5.29 13.91
C ALA A 36 -3.38 -5.83 12.47
N LEU A 37 -2.16 -5.98 11.95
CA LEU A 37 -1.90 -6.66 10.68
C LEU A 37 -1.36 -8.07 10.95
N GLY A 38 -1.86 -9.02 10.16
CA GLY A 38 -1.47 -10.43 10.19
C GLY A 38 -2.47 -11.31 10.94
N PRO A 39 -3.00 -12.36 10.30
CA PRO A 39 -3.78 -13.37 10.99
C PRO A 39 -3.00 -14.07 12.12
N ALA A 40 -3.71 -14.80 12.99
CA ALA A 40 -3.10 -15.60 14.04
C ALA A 40 -2.15 -16.68 13.48
N GLY A 41 -1.08 -17.00 14.21
CA GLY A 41 -0.18 -18.10 13.86
C GLY A 41 0.82 -17.81 12.73
N GLY A 42 1.20 -16.55 12.55
CA GLY A 42 2.24 -16.12 11.60
C GLY A 42 2.88 -14.81 12.02
N TYR A 43 3.57 -14.13 11.08
CA TYR A 43 4.05 -12.77 11.30
C TYR A 43 2.89 -11.84 11.62
N GLN A 44 3.10 -10.93 12.58
CA GLN A 44 2.10 -9.95 13.00
C GLN A 44 2.75 -8.60 13.22
N GLN A 45 2.03 -7.53 12.87
CA GLN A 45 2.39 -6.16 13.17
C GLN A 45 1.25 -5.55 13.99
N PRO A 46 1.39 -5.47 15.32
CA PRO A 46 0.40 -4.80 16.15
C PRO A 46 0.46 -3.28 15.92
N ASN A 47 -0.68 -2.62 16.06
CA ASN A 47 -0.78 -1.15 16.10
C ASN A 47 -0.33 -0.42 14.84
N VAL A 48 -0.62 -0.97 13.66
CA VAL A 48 -0.37 -0.27 12.39
C VAL A 48 -1.43 0.82 12.20
N THR A 49 -0.97 2.05 12.02
CA THR A 49 -1.87 3.18 11.72
C THR A 49 -2.25 3.15 10.25
N VAL A 50 -3.53 2.94 9.96
CA VAL A 50 -4.10 3.01 8.61
C VAL A 50 -4.85 4.31 8.43
N GLN A 51 -4.43 5.09 7.43
CA GLN A 51 -5.12 6.31 7.03
C GLN A 51 -6.29 5.95 6.12
N VAL A 52 -7.51 6.00 6.67
CA VAL A 52 -8.72 5.79 5.87
C VAL A 52 -8.91 6.99 4.95
N ALA A 53 -9.08 6.74 3.65
CA ALA A 53 -9.28 7.81 2.67
C ALA A 53 -10.52 8.65 3.03
N ALA A 54 -10.41 9.97 2.92
CA ALA A 54 -11.49 10.90 3.32
C ALA A 54 -12.78 10.68 2.51
N ASP A 55 -12.67 10.14 1.30
CA ASP A 55 -13.76 9.82 0.40
C ASP A 55 -14.16 8.32 0.44
N ALA A 56 -13.69 7.57 1.44
CA ALA A 56 -14.18 6.23 1.74
C ALA A 56 -15.45 6.35 2.58
N CYS A 57 -16.59 5.97 1.99
CA CYS A 57 -17.89 6.05 2.65
C CYS A 57 -18.16 4.89 3.63
N ASN A 58 -17.32 3.84 3.62
CA ASN A 58 -17.34 2.75 4.59
C ASN A 58 -15.92 2.41 5.07
N ALA A 59 -15.59 2.82 6.30
CA ALA A 59 -14.26 2.64 6.86
C ALA A 59 -13.90 1.17 7.13
N ASP A 60 -14.85 0.34 7.56
CA ASP A 60 -14.57 -1.06 7.87
C ASP A 60 -14.24 -1.86 6.59
N ALA A 61 -15.03 -1.65 5.54
CA ALA A 61 -14.76 -2.22 4.23
C ALA A 61 -13.40 -1.76 3.68
N PHE A 62 -13.05 -0.48 3.86
CA PHE A 62 -11.72 0.03 3.51
C PHE A 62 -10.61 -0.70 4.27
N ILE A 63 -10.74 -0.86 5.59
CA ILE A 63 -9.72 -1.55 6.41
C ILE A 63 -9.56 -3.01 6.00
N GLU A 64 -10.66 -3.73 5.71
CA GLU A 64 -10.58 -5.12 5.27
C GLU A 64 -9.90 -5.24 3.89
N GLY A 65 -10.17 -4.31 2.97
CA GLY A 65 -9.46 -4.24 1.69
C GLY A 65 -7.98 -3.94 1.85
N TYR A 66 -7.65 -2.99 2.74
CA TYR A 66 -6.26 -2.65 3.08
C TYR A 66 -5.50 -3.86 3.59
N LYS A 67 -6.06 -4.58 4.58
CA LYS A 67 -5.43 -5.78 5.15
C LYS A 67 -5.20 -6.85 4.09
N GLY A 68 -6.23 -7.16 3.30
CA GLY A 68 -6.20 -8.23 2.31
C GLY A 68 -5.04 -8.07 1.32
N ASP A 69 -4.95 -6.91 0.69
CA ASP A 69 -3.90 -6.66 -0.30
C ASP A 69 -2.55 -6.34 0.31
N TYR A 70 -2.50 -5.75 1.52
CA TYR A 70 -1.23 -5.60 2.23
C TYR A 70 -0.57 -6.96 2.48
N TYR A 71 -1.33 -7.95 2.98
CA TYR A 71 -0.78 -9.27 3.28
C TYR A 71 -0.30 -10.00 2.03
N LEU A 72 -1.10 -9.98 0.96
CA LEU A 72 -0.78 -10.65 -0.30
C LEU A 72 0.47 -10.03 -0.93
N THR A 73 0.49 -8.70 -1.02
CA THR A 73 1.61 -7.93 -1.60
C THR A 73 2.88 -8.15 -0.77
N TRP A 74 2.81 -8.03 0.55
CA TRP A 74 3.95 -8.26 1.43
C TRP A 74 4.53 -9.66 1.27
N ASN A 75 3.68 -10.70 1.30
CA ASN A 75 4.13 -12.08 1.13
C ASN A 75 4.74 -12.35 -0.26
N GLN A 76 4.24 -11.67 -1.30
CA GLN A 76 4.78 -11.78 -2.66
C GLN A 76 6.22 -11.26 -2.75
N PHE A 77 6.59 -10.24 -1.97
CA PHE A 77 7.96 -9.69 -1.97
C PHE A 77 8.88 -10.36 -0.94
N VAL A 78 8.39 -10.63 0.27
CA VAL A 78 9.19 -11.24 1.34
C VAL A 78 9.50 -12.72 1.05
N GLY A 79 8.56 -13.46 0.48
CA GLY A 79 8.72 -14.89 0.23
C GLY A 79 9.93 -15.26 -0.64
N PRO A 80 10.11 -14.63 -1.81
CA PRO A 80 11.29 -14.87 -2.65
C PRO A 80 12.61 -14.52 -1.96
N LYS A 81 12.68 -13.38 -1.24
CA LYS A 81 13.89 -12.95 -0.52
C LYS A 81 14.26 -13.93 0.59
N GLU A 82 13.29 -14.38 1.39
CA GLU A 82 13.51 -15.40 2.41
C GLU A 82 14.08 -16.69 1.79
N GLY A 83 13.51 -17.17 0.69
CA GLY A 83 13.99 -18.36 -0.02
C GLY A 83 15.42 -18.22 -0.54
N ILE A 84 15.74 -17.09 -1.19
CA ILE A 84 17.08 -16.79 -1.73
C ILE A 84 18.13 -16.80 -0.61
N TYR A 85 17.90 -16.05 0.47
CA TYR A 85 18.90 -15.99 1.55
C TYR A 85 18.97 -17.29 2.35
N GLN A 86 17.87 -18.05 2.43
CA GLN A 86 17.92 -19.38 3.04
C GLN A 86 18.79 -20.33 2.23
N GLN A 87 18.73 -20.28 0.90
CA GLN A 87 19.60 -21.06 0.02
C GLN A 87 21.06 -20.59 0.10
N LEU A 88 21.31 -19.29 0.02
CA LEU A 88 22.65 -18.73 0.14
C LEU A 88 23.29 -19.08 1.48
N ALA A 89 22.55 -19.03 2.59
CA ALA A 89 23.06 -19.39 3.91
C ALA A 89 23.47 -20.87 4.01
N ARG A 90 22.84 -21.77 3.24
CA ARG A 90 23.26 -23.17 3.16
C ARG A 90 24.55 -23.35 2.35
N GLN A 91 24.73 -22.53 1.31
CA GLN A 91 25.92 -22.57 0.45
C GLN A 91 27.13 -21.86 1.08
N GLN A 92 26.87 -20.80 1.84
CA GLN A 92 27.87 -19.90 2.42
C GLN A 92 27.58 -19.67 3.92
N PRO A 93 27.69 -20.71 4.77
CA PRO A 93 27.26 -20.63 6.16
C PRO A 93 28.12 -19.69 7.02
N SER A 94 29.33 -19.35 6.59
CA SER A 94 30.23 -18.42 7.28
C SER A 94 30.10 -16.96 6.83
N ASP A 95 29.27 -16.67 5.82
CA ASP A 95 29.07 -15.30 5.34
C ASP A 95 28.09 -14.55 6.27
N ALA A 96 28.64 -13.62 7.05
CA ALA A 96 27.87 -12.80 8.00
C ALA A 96 26.82 -11.91 7.31
N ARG A 97 27.06 -11.47 6.07
CA ARG A 97 26.10 -10.66 5.30
C ARG A 97 24.91 -11.49 4.88
N VAL A 98 25.14 -12.72 4.44
CA VAL A 98 24.07 -13.67 4.10
C VAL A 98 23.25 -14.02 5.34
N ALA A 99 23.91 -14.26 6.49
CA ALA A 99 23.22 -14.53 7.75
C ALA A 99 22.36 -13.34 8.22
N TRP A 100 22.89 -12.11 8.13
CA TRP A 100 22.16 -10.87 8.42
C TRP A 100 20.92 -10.73 7.54
N ASN A 101 21.08 -10.86 6.22
CA ASN A 101 19.97 -10.73 5.29
C ASN A 101 18.92 -11.81 5.49
N LEU A 102 19.31 -13.07 5.77
CA LEU A 102 18.34 -14.11 6.12
C LEU A 102 17.53 -13.71 7.37
N ALA A 103 18.18 -13.18 8.41
CA ALA A 103 17.49 -12.73 9.61
C ALA A 103 16.50 -11.57 9.36
N LEU A 104 16.76 -10.72 8.35
CA LEU A 104 15.84 -9.64 7.97
C LEU A 104 14.51 -10.16 7.42
N TYR A 105 14.48 -11.30 6.72
CA TYR A 105 13.29 -11.81 6.03
C TYR A 105 12.64 -13.01 6.71
N LYS A 106 13.44 -13.84 7.40
CA LYS A 106 12.99 -15.10 7.97
C LYS A 106 11.80 -14.90 8.91
N GLY A 107 10.73 -15.66 8.67
CA GLY A 107 9.54 -15.64 9.53
C GLY A 107 8.70 -14.37 9.43
N LYS A 108 8.96 -13.48 8.45
CA LYS A 108 8.15 -12.27 8.24
C LYS A 108 6.97 -12.49 7.30
N ARG A 109 6.65 -13.71 6.90
CA ARG A 109 5.46 -13.99 6.07
C ARG A 109 4.21 -14.04 6.92
N PHE A 110 3.15 -13.35 6.49
CA PHE A 110 1.82 -13.52 7.06
C PHE A 110 1.31 -14.92 6.78
N ASN A 111 0.72 -15.57 7.79
CA ASN A 111 0.03 -16.83 7.61
C ASN A 111 -1.38 -16.55 7.08
N LEU A 112 -1.67 -16.97 5.84
CA LEU A 112 -2.94 -16.74 5.17
C LEU A 112 -3.81 -18.00 5.09
N ASN A 113 -3.42 -19.08 5.76
CA ASN A 113 -4.25 -20.28 5.81
C ASN A 113 -5.57 -19.97 6.54
N GLY A 114 -6.68 -20.14 5.84
CA GLY A 114 -8.02 -19.82 6.35
C GLY A 114 -8.30 -18.31 6.47
N TYR A 115 -7.42 -17.43 5.96
CA TYR A 115 -7.70 -16.00 5.92
C TYR A 115 -8.78 -15.69 4.88
N ASP A 116 -9.92 -15.17 5.35
CA ASP A 116 -10.98 -14.63 4.52
C ASP A 116 -10.68 -13.19 4.14
N ASN A 117 -10.34 -12.97 2.87
CA ASN A 117 -10.05 -11.63 2.33
C ASN A 117 -11.32 -10.78 2.12
N LYS A 118 -12.52 -11.27 2.46
CA LYS A 118 -13.80 -10.56 2.34
C LYS A 118 -14.20 -10.19 0.90
N THR A 119 -13.58 -10.80 -0.11
CA THR A 119 -13.95 -10.56 -1.53
C THR A 119 -15.37 -11.06 -1.85
N SER A 120 -15.86 -12.09 -1.17
CA SER A 120 -17.27 -12.52 -1.32
C SER A 120 -18.26 -11.47 -0.80
N VAL A 121 -17.86 -10.66 0.19
CA VAL A 121 -18.69 -9.64 0.87
C VAL A 121 -18.59 -8.28 0.18
N TYR A 122 -17.39 -7.86 -0.23
CA TYR A 122 -17.13 -6.51 -0.76
C TYR A 122 -16.54 -6.51 -2.18
N GLY A 123 -16.47 -7.65 -2.85
CA GLY A 123 -15.78 -7.79 -4.14
C GLY A 123 -16.40 -6.98 -5.28
N MET A 124 -15.74 -7.03 -6.43
CA MET A 124 -16.08 -6.20 -7.60
C MET A 124 -17.52 -6.40 -8.10
N GLN A 125 -18.12 -7.56 -7.86
CA GLN A 125 -19.52 -7.85 -8.18
C GLN A 125 -20.50 -6.85 -7.55
N ASN A 126 -20.11 -6.21 -6.44
CA ASN A 126 -20.94 -5.27 -5.70
C ASN A 126 -20.78 -3.81 -6.15
N LEU A 127 -19.80 -3.50 -7.01
CA LEU A 127 -19.54 -2.13 -7.50
C LEU A 127 -20.67 -1.59 -8.38
N THR A 128 -21.44 -2.47 -9.03
CA THR A 128 -22.57 -2.11 -9.90
C THR A 128 -23.92 -2.31 -9.24
N SER A 129 -23.95 -2.65 -7.94
CA SER A 129 -25.20 -2.81 -7.20
C SER A 129 -26.04 -1.53 -7.25
N GLN A 130 -27.36 -1.66 -7.38
CA GLN A 130 -28.29 -0.52 -7.25
C GLN A 130 -28.37 -0.02 -5.81
N ASP A 131 -28.16 -0.92 -4.83
CA ASP A 131 -28.09 -0.57 -3.42
C ASP A 131 -26.83 0.28 -3.15
N TYR A 132 -27.06 1.51 -2.68
CA TYR A 132 -26.00 2.45 -2.36
C TYR A 132 -25.05 1.93 -1.28
N ALA A 133 -25.55 1.30 -0.22
CA ALA A 133 -24.73 0.82 0.88
C ALA A 133 -23.78 -0.29 0.42
N ILE A 134 -24.28 -1.21 -0.40
CA ILE A 134 -23.48 -2.30 -1.01
C ILE A 134 -22.39 -1.72 -1.92
N ARG A 135 -22.77 -0.83 -2.83
CA ARG A 135 -21.84 -0.18 -3.77
C ARG A 135 -20.79 0.65 -3.04
N CYS A 136 -21.20 1.37 -2.01
CA CYS A 136 -20.34 2.18 -1.15
C CYS A 136 -19.28 1.31 -0.44
N ALA A 137 -19.70 0.19 0.16
CA ALA A 137 -18.79 -0.74 0.82
C ALA A 137 -17.79 -1.35 -0.17
N ALA A 138 -18.24 -1.80 -1.33
CA ALA A 138 -17.38 -2.35 -2.38
C ALA A 138 -16.36 -1.33 -2.90
N THR A 139 -16.80 -0.08 -3.12
CA THR A 139 -15.92 1.02 -3.55
C THR A 139 -14.87 1.33 -2.49
N SER A 140 -15.27 1.40 -1.22
CA SER A 140 -14.36 1.66 -0.10
C SER A 140 -13.35 0.52 0.09
N TYR A 141 -13.79 -0.73 -0.06
CA TYR A 141 -12.93 -1.91 -0.05
C TYR A 141 -11.88 -1.87 -1.16
N GLN A 142 -12.26 -1.51 -2.39
CA GLN A 142 -11.30 -1.36 -3.49
C GLN A 142 -10.28 -0.23 -3.25
N LYS A 143 -10.69 0.89 -2.64
CA LYS A 143 -9.74 1.95 -2.22
C LYS A 143 -8.78 1.44 -1.15
N GLY A 144 -9.31 0.68 -0.18
CA GLY A 144 -8.54 0.00 0.84
C GLY A 144 -7.46 -0.89 0.23
N LYS A 145 -7.83 -1.74 -0.72
CA LYS A 145 -6.91 -2.63 -1.46
C LYS A 145 -5.73 -1.88 -2.09
N ASN A 146 -6.03 -0.79 -2.79
CA ASN A 146 -5.01 0.06 -3.42
C ASN A 146 -4.07 0.66 -2.37
N ALA A 147 -4.61 1.16 -1.25
CA ALA A 147 -3.82 1.70 -0.15
C ALA A 147 -2.97 0.63 0.55
N GLY A 148 -3.51 -0.57 0.74
CA GLY A 148 -2.81 -1.73 1.32
C GLY A 148 -1.62 -2.17 0.47
N THR A 149 -1.82 -2.27 -0.85
CA THR A 149 -0.76 -2.54 -1.81
C THR A 149 0.35 -1.50 -1.72
N ALA A 150 0.01 -0.21 -1.78
CA ALA A 150 0.99 0.88 -1.72
C ALA A 150 1.78 0.87 -0.40
N ALA A 151 1.09 0.63 0.72
CA ALA A 151 1.71 0.55 2.04
C ALA A 151 2.66 -0.66 2.15
N ALA A 152 2.26 -1.84 1.68
CA ALA A 152 3.12 -3.02 1.68
C ALA A 152 4.38 -2.82 0.81
N MET A 153 4.24 -2.20 -0.36
CA MET A 153 5.38 -1.86 -1.21
C MET A 153 6.34 -0.89 -0.53
N ASN A 154 5.83 0.14 0.15
CA ASN A 154 6.67 1.10 0.87
C ASN A 154 7.37 0.44 2.08
N ALA A 155 6.66 -0.36 2.86
CA ALA A 155 7.22 -1.11 3.97
C ALA A 155 8.31 -2.09 3.50
N TYR A 156 8.08 -2.77 2.37
CA TYR A 156 9.08 -3.65 1.77
C TYR A 156 10.32 -2.87 1.30
N LYS A 157 10.17 -1.70 0.65
CA LYS A 157 11.31 -0.85 0.27
C LYS A 157 12.15 -0.42 1.49
N GLN A 158 11.51 -0.12 2.61
CA GLN A 158 12.21 0.21 3.85
C GLN A 158 12.96 -0.98 4.43
N LEU A 159 12.40 -2.19 4.33
CA LEU A 159 13.08 -3.43 4.72
C LEU A 159 14.27 -3.72 3.79
N GLU A 160 14.08 -3.57 2.47
CA GLU A 160 15.12 -3.79 1.47
C GLU A 160 16.28 -2.79 1.61
N ALA A 161 16.02 -1.55 2.01
CA ALA A 161 17.07 -0.58 2.30
C ALA A 161 18.02 -1.06 3.42
N GLN A 162 17.55 -1.88 4.36
CA GLN A 162 18.38 -2.46 5.42
C GLN A 162 19.30 -3.57 4.92
N GLU A 163 19.02 -4.18 3.76
CA GLU A 163 19.93 -5.16 3.13
C GLU A 163 21.23 -4.52 2.65
N ARG A 164 21.29 -3.18 2.52
CA ARG A 164 22.41 -2.42 1.94
C ARG A 164 23.25 -1.68 2.98
N MET A 165 22.80 -1.63 4.23
CA MET A 165 23.55 -1.08 5.38
C MET A 165 24.56 -2.11 5.87
#